data_AF-A0A2T0R3A8-F1
#
_entry.id   AF-A0A2T0R3A8-F1
#
_cell.length_a   1.000
_cell.length_b   1.000
_cell.length_c   1.000
_cell.angle_alpha   90.00
_cell.angle_beta   90.00
_cell.angle_gamma   90.00
#
_symmetry.space_group_name_H-M   'P 1'
#
loop_
_entity.id
_entity.type
_entity.pdbx_description
1 polymer ?
#
loop_
_entity_poly.entity_id
_entity_poly.type
_entity_poly.pdbx_seq_one_letter_code
_entity_poly.pdbx_strand_id
1 'polypeptide(L)'
;MKVFAHRLTEEFGAGRVSFLITDFAGRSLIRLGEGTKHEQVPLDDEDLPYGLVVVEQQVQVVPDGAGARVLAPVTARGDAMGALDLVLPSTPDEGTLDRVAAAAHALAYVVTTERRHTDLY
;
A
#
# COMPACT_ATOMS: atom_id res chain seq x y z
N MET A 1 3.68 -3.23 11.83
CA MET A 1 3.54 -2.22 10.73
C MET A 1 4.45 -1.01 10.85
N LYS A 2 4.51 -0.29 11.99
CA LYS A 2 5.35 0.94 12.11
C LYS A 2 6.82 0.78 11.73
N VAL A 3 7.46 -0.33 12.11
CA VAL A 3 8.86 -0.63 11.75
C VAL A 3 9.04 -0.77 10.24
N PHE A 4 8.10 -1.41 9.55
CA PHE A 4 8.15 -1.58 8.09
C PHE A 4 7.97 -0.23 7.40
N ALA A 5 7.00 0.58 7.83
CA ALA A 5 6.78 1.93 7.28
C ALA A 5 8.03 2.81 7.42
N HIS A 6 8.64 2.82 8.61
CA HIS A 6 9.86 3.58 8.86
C HIS A 6 11.01 3.15 7.94
N ARG A 7 11.22 1.83 7.77
CA ARG A 7 12.25 1.31 6.88
C ARG A 7 12.03 1.72 5.42
N LEU A 8 10.79 1.66 4.91
CA LEU A 8 10.49 2.10 3.55
C LEU A 8 10.66 3.61 3.38
N THR A 9 10.32 4.40 4.41
CA THR A 9 10.62 5.83 4.43
C THR A 9 12.11 6.10 4.27
N GLU A 10 12.97 5.38 4.99
CA GLU A 10 14.43 5.53 4.86
C GLU A 10 14.94 5.04 3.50
N GLU A 11 14.45 3.90 3.03
CA GLU A 11 14.90 3.26 1.77
C GLU A 11 14.57 4.10 0.53
N PHE A 12 13.37 4.69 0.48
CA PHE A 12 12.88 5.44 -0.68
C PHE A 12 12.91 6.95 -0.49
N GLY A 13 13.32 7.45 0.67
CA GLY A 13 13.19 8.87 1.02
C GLY A 13 11.73 9.34 1.03
N ALA A 14 10.77 8.43 1.28
CA ALA A 14 9.35 8.69 1.15
C ALA A 14 8.85 9.63 2.26
N GLY A 15 8.20 10.73 1.89
CA GLY A 15 7.62 11.69 2.84
C GLY A 15 6.42 11.12 3.60
N ARG A 16 5.76 10.11 3.03
CA ARG A 16 4.70 9.34 3.67
C ARG A 16 4.70 7.90 3.15
N VAL A 17 4.46 6.97 4.05
CA VAL A 17 4.19 5.56 3.74
C VAL A 17 2.90 5.15 4.44
N SER A 18 2.02 4.49 3.72
CA SER A 18 0.74 4.02 4.23
C SER A 18 0.42 2.63 3.72
N PHE A 19 -0.18 1.84 4.59
CA PHE A 19 -0.65 0.49 4.25
C PHE A 19 -2.16 0.50 4.25
N LEU A 20 -2.73 0.04 3.15
CA LEU A 20 -4.16 -0.02 2.91
C LEU A 20 -4.53 -1.48 2.69
N ILE A 21 -5.50 -2.00 3.44
CA ILE A 21 -5.96 -3.40 3.31
C ILE A 21 -7.43 -3.43 2.93
N THR A 22 -7.82 -4.35 2.04
CA THR A 22 -9.22 -4.54 1.66
C THR A 22 -10.07 -4.88 2.89
N ASP A 23 -11.24 -4.24 2.96
CA ASP A 23 -12.25 -4.60 3.94
C ASP A 23 -12.82 -6.00 3.66
N PHE A 24 -13.60 -6.55 4.59
CA PHE A 24 -14.17 -7.88 4.42
C PHE A 24 -15.15 -7.97 3.23
N ALA A 25 -15.75 -6.83 2.84
CA ALA A 25 -16.69 -6.79 1.73
C ALA A 25 -16.02 -6.56 0.36
N GLY A 26 -14.71 -6.29 0.31
CA GLY A 26 -13.96 -5.98 -0.91
C GLY A 26 -14.38 -4.67 -1.59
N ARG A 27 -14.95 -3.72 -0.84
CA ARG A 27 -15.50 -2.46 -1.36
C ARG A 27 -14.68 -1.24 -1.00
N SER A 28 -13.88 -1.32 0.06
CA SER A 28 -13.03 -0.23 0.50
C SER A 28 -11.68 -0.75 0.97
N LEU A 29 -10.72 0.16 1.03
CA LEU A 29 -9.44 -0.04 1.68
C LEU A 29 -9.47 0.58 3.07
N ILE A 30 -8.77 -0.04 4.02
CA ILE A 30 -8.62 0.43 5.39
C ILE A 30 -7.17 0.80 5.64
N ARG A 31 -6.92 2.05 6.04
CA ARG A 31 -5.57 2.50 6.41
C ARG A 31 -5.14 1.89 7.74
N LEU A 32 -4.02 1.18 7.71
CA LEU A 32 -3.36 0.63 8.89
C LEU A 32 -2.29 1.60 9.39
N GLY A 33 -2.38 2.02 10.66
CA GLY A 33 -1.22 2.55 11.38
C GLY A 33 -1.32 3.94 12.00
N GLU A 34 -2.43 4.68 11.87
CA GLU A 34 -2.57 6.00 12.51
C GLU A 34 -3.81 6.09 13.40
N GLY A 35 -3.69 5.59 14.64
CA GLY A 35 -4.68 5.81 15.71
C GLY A 35 -5.79 4.76 15.82
N THR A 36 -6.77 5.04 16.69
CA THR A 36 -7.90 4.14 17.01
C THR A 36 -9.04 4.19 15.99
N LYS A 37 -8.93 5.02 14.95
CA LYS A 37 -9.91 5.12 13.87
C LYS A 37 -9.31 4.56 12.60
N HIS A 38 -9.89 3.45 12.14
CA HIS A 38 -9.68 2.94 10.80
C HIS A 38 -10.28 3.92 9.80
N GLU A 39 -9.44 4.64 9.06
CA GLU A 39 -9.87 5.46 7.93
C GLU A 39 -10.17 4.53 6.75
N GLN A 40 -11.39 4.61 6.22
CA GLN A 40 -11.79 3.90 5.01
C GLN A 40 -11.53 4.78 3.79
N VAL A 41 -10.93 4.19 2.78
CA VAL A 41 -10.65 4.79 1.47
C VAL A 41 -11.50 4.04 0.44
N PRO A 42 -12.40 4.70 -0.30
CA PRO A 42 -13.19 4.08 -1.35
C PRO A 42 -12.28 3.52 -2.47
N LEU A 43 -12.66 2.39 -3.07
CA LEU A 43 -11.94 1.86 -4.24
C LEU A 43 -12.24 2.65 -5.52
N ASP A 44 -13.40 3.33 -5.55
CA ASP A 44 -13.87 4.23 -6.62
C ASP A 44 -13.46 5.69 -6.37
N ASP A 45 -12.38 5.91 -5.62
CA ASP A 45 -11.77 7.22 -5.43
C ASP A 45 -11.35 7.81 -6.79
N GLU A 46 -11.87 9.00 -7.12
CA GLU A 46 -11.61 9.67 -8.40
C GLU A 46 -10.23 10.36 -8.43
N ASP A 47 -9.67 10.68 -7.26
CA ASP A 47 -8.39 11.37 -7.14
C ASP A 47 -7.23 10.37 -7.23
N LEU A 48 -7.44 9.13 -6.76
CA LEU A 48 -6.40 8.11 -6.67
C LEU A 48 -6.86 6.74 -7.17
N PRO A 49 -6.07 6.07 -8.03
CA PRO A 49 -6.49 4.85 -8.72
C PRO A 49 -6.37 3.58 -7.85
N TYR A 50 -6.85 3.61 -6.60
CA TYR A 50 -6.79 2.47 -5.68
C TYR A 50 -7.51 1.23 -6.22
N GLY A 51 -8.71 1.41 -6.79
CA GLY A 51 -9.45 0.32 -7.43
C GLY A 51 -8.64 -0.32 -8.55
N LEU A 52 -7.94 0.47 -9.36
CA LEU A 52 -7.11 -0.01 -10.45
C LEU A 52 -5.91 -0.83 -9.95
N VAL A 53 -5.23 -0.36 -8.90
CA VAL A 53 -4.10 -1.07 -8.27
C VAL A 53 -4.55 -2.46 -7.79
N VAL A 54 -5.71 -2.53 -7.13
CA VAL A 54 -6.25 -3.78 -6.58
C VAL A 54 -6.69 -4.74 -7.69
N VAL A 55 -7.37 -4.23 -8.73
CA VAL A 55 -7.92 -5.03 -9.83
C VAL A 55 -6.84 -5.48 -10.81
N GLU A 56 -6.00 -4.57 -11.29
CA GLU A 56 -4.96 -4.87 -12.28
C GLU A 56 -3.73 -5.52 -11.65
N GLN A 57 -3.55 -5.38 -10.33
CA GLN A 57 -2.36 -5.84 -9.62
C GLN A 57 -1.07 -5.29 -10.26
N GLN A 58 -1.12 -4.03 -10.70
CA GLN A 58 0.01 -3.30 -11.25
C GLN A 58 0.32 -2.06 -10.41
N VAL A 59 1.59 -1.67 -10.39
CA VAL A 59 2.02 -0.42 -9.75
C VAL A 59 1.48 0.76 -10.54
N GLN A 60 0.82 1.69 -9.84
CA GLN A 60 0.34 2.94 -10.41
C GLN A 60 1.19 4.10 -9.89
N VAL A 61 1.53 5.02 -10.77
CA VAL A 61 2.29 6.23 -10.44
C VAL A 61 1.45 7.45 -10.80
N VAL A 62 1.14 8.26 -9.80
CA VAL A 62 0.34 9.48 -9.95
C VAL A 62 1.23 10.69 -9.65
N PRO A 63 1.22 11.74 -10.48
CA PRO A 63 1.91 12.99 -10.17
C PRO A 63 1.44 13.58 -8.84
N ASP A 64 2.36 14.02 -7.99
CA ASP A 64 2.04 14.67 -6.71
C ASP A 64 2.97 15.87 -6.46
N GLY A 65 2.52 17.05 -6.89
CA GLY A 65 3.32 18.28 -6.84
C GLY A 65 4.64 18.16 -7.60
N ALA A 66 5.76 18.33 -6.90
CA ALA A 66 7.11 18.15 -7.46
C ALA A 66 7.59 16.68 -7.44
N GLY A 67 6.83 15.80 -6.78
CA GLY A 67 7.15 14.39 -6.60
C GLY A 67 6.16 13.48 -7.30
N ALA A 68 6.01 12.28 -6.74
CA ALA A 68 5.07 11.30 -7.24
C ALA A 68 4.51 10.47 -6.10
N ARG A 69 3.25 10.07 -6.25
CA ARG A 69 2.62 9.07 -5.40
C ARG A 69 2.65 7.73 -6.10
N VAL A 70 3.17 6.71 -5.42
CA VAL A 70 3.30 5.35 -5.94
C VAL A 70 2.37 4.44 -5.16
N LEU A 71 1.48 3.78 -5.88
CA LEU A 71 0.55 2.81 -5.33
C LEU A 71 0.93 1.43 -5.85
N ALA A 72 1.32 0.53 -4.95
CA ALA A 72 1.72 -0.83 -5.30
C ALA A 72 0.78 -1.86 -4.68
N PRO A 73 0.36 -2.89 -5.44
CA PRO A 73 -0.56 -3.90 -4.95
C PRO A 73 0.10 -4.75 -3.87
N VAL A 74 -0.61 -4.98 -2.77
CA VAL A 74 -0.22 -5.93 -1.72
C VAL A 74 -0.92 -7.24 -2.01
N THR A 75 -0.25 -8.12 -2.74
CA THR A 75 -0.84 -9.36 -3.24
C THR A 75 -0.12 -10.58 -2.67
N ALA A 76 -0.90 -11.56 -2.17
CA ALA A 76 -0.37 -12.88 -1.80
C ALA A 76 -1.16 -13.98 -2.51
N ARG A 77 -0.45 -14.89 -3.18
CA ARG A 77 -1.05 -16.03 -3.92
C ARG A 77 -2.11 -15.61 -4.96
N GLY A 78 -1.96 -14.44 -5.56
CA GLY A 78 -2.89 -13.89 -6.55
C GLY A 78 -4.08 -13.14 -5.94
N ASP A 79 -4.23 -13.12 -4.62
CA ASP A 79 -5.28 -12.37 -3.93
C ASP A 79 -4.77 -10.97 -3.53
N ALA A 80 -5.44 -9.93 -4.05
CA ALA A 80 -5.10 -8.55 -3.74
C ALA A 80 -5.64 -8.21 -2.35
N MET A 81 -4.75 -8.24 -1.37
CA MET A 81 -5.05 -7.92 0.02
C MET A 81 -5.15 -6.42 0.26
N GLY A 82 -4.66 -5.59 -0.66
CA GLY A 82 -4.74 -4.13 -0.57
C GLY A 82 -3.67 -3.41 -1.36
N ALA A 83 -3.22 -2.26 -0.87
CA ALA A 83 -2.24 -1.40 -1.52
C ALA A 83 -1.22 -0.82 -0.54
N LEU A 84 0.02 -0.68 -1.01
CA LEU A 84 1.08 0.11 -0.41
C LEU A 84 1.06 1.49 -1.08
N ASP A 85 0.97 2.54 -0.29
CA ASP A 85 0.83 3.92 -0.74
C ASP A 85 2.04 4.73 -0.26
N LEU A 86 2.89 5.19 -1.19
CA LEU A 86 4.08 6.01 -0.89
C LEU A 86 4.00 7.36 -1.57
N VAL A 87 4.40 8.41 -0.86
CA VAL A 87 4.65 9.73 -1.43
C VAL A 87 6.15 9.94 -1.54
N LEU A 88 6.67 10.00 -2.77
CA LEU A 88 8.08 10.15 -3.10
C LEU A 88 8.40 11.60 -3.49
N PRO A 89 9.59 12.11 -3.14
CA PRO A 89 9.97 13.51 -3.40
C PRO A 89 10.25 13.81 -4.87
N SER A 90 10.40 12.79 -5.72
CA SER A 90 10.63 12.90 -7.16
C SER A 90 9.94 11.74 -7.90
N THR A 91 9.76 11.88 -9.21
CA THR A 91 9.28 10.78 -10.05
C THR A 91 10.25 9.59 -9.97
N PRO A 92 9.79 8.38 -9.60
CA PRO A 92 10.64 7.20 -9.49
C PRO A 92 11.06 6.69 -10.86
N ASP A 93 12.26 6.10 -10.92
CA ASP A 93 12.70 5.29 -12.06
C ASP A 93 12.20 3.84 -11.95
N GLU A 94 12.37 3.06 -13.01
CA GLU A 94 11.93 1.66 -13.09
C GLU A 94 12.53 0.80 -11.96
N GLY A 95 13.82 0.98 -11.65
CA GLY A 95 14.47 0.25 -10.56
C GLY A 95 13.93 0.61 -9.17
N THR A 96 13.40 1.82 -8.98
CA THR A 96 12.68 2.20 -7.76
C THR A 96 11.30 1.56 -7.71
N LEU A 97 10.57 1.53 -8.84
CA LEU A 97 9.27 0.87 -8.93
C LEU A 97 9.37 -0.64 -8.66
N ASP A 98 10.39 -1.31 -9.17
CA ASP A 98 10.66 -2.73 -8.90
C ASP A 98 10.89 -3.00 -7.41
N ARG A 99 11.66 -2.14 -6.75
CA ARG A 99 11.93 -2.24 -5.31
C ARG A 99 10.66 -1.98 -4.49
N VAL A 100 9.83 -1.02 -4.90
CA VAL A 100 8.53 -0.76 -4.27
C VAL A 100 7.61 -1.98 -4.43
N ALA A 101 7.54 -2.58 -5.62
CA ALA A 101 6.75 -3.78 -5.87
C ALA A 101 7.24 -4.97 -5.00
N ALA A 102 8.56 -5.17 -4.90
CA ALA A 102 9.14 -6.18 -4.04
C ALA A 102 8.80 -5.96 -2.55
N ALA A 103 8.84 -4.71 -2.09
CA ALA A 103 8.43 -4.35 -0.73
C ALA A 103 6.95 -4.61 -0.47
N ALA A 104 6.06 -4.27 -1.43
CA ALA A 104 4.63 -4.55 -1.34
C ALA A 104 4.33 -6.05 -1.29
N HIS A 105 5.08 -6.86 -2.04
CA HIS A 105 4.97 -8.32 -1.99
C HIS A 105 5.46 -8.88 -0.64
N ALA A 106 6.58 -8.38 -0.11
CA ALA A 106 7.07 -8.77 1.22
C ALA A 106 6.05 -8.40 2.32
N LEU A 107 5.41 -7.24 2.20
CA LEU A 107 4.35 -6.80 3.11
C LEU A 107 3.17 -7.77 3.16
N ALA A 108 2.78 -8.37 2.02
CA ALA A 108 1.68 -9.33 1.96
C ALA A 108 1.92 -10.53 2.90
N TYR A 109 3.15 -11.02 3.02
CA TYR A 109 3.51 -12.09 3.96
C TYR A 109 3.41 -11.63 5.41
N VAL A 110 3.82 -10.40 5.72
CA VAL A 110 3.73 -9.84 7.07
C VAL A 110 2.26 -9.71 7.49
N VAL A 111 1.42 -9.12 6.64
CA VAL A 111 -0.02 -8.94 6.90
C VAL A 111 -0.72 -10.28 7.07
N THR A 112 -0.41 -11.26 6.22
CA THR A 112 -0.98 -12.62 6.33
C THR A 112 -0.61 -13.29 7.65
N THR A 113 0.62 -13.08 8.12
CA THR A 113 1.11 -13.68 9.38
C THR A 113 0.45 -13.02 10.59
N GLU A 114 0.30 -11.69 10.58
CA GLU A 114 -0.34 -10.93 11.65
C GLU A 114 -1.84 -11.23 11.74
N ARG A 115 -2.57 -11.33 10.61
CA ARG A 115 -4.01 -11.72 10.61
C ARG A 115 -4.26 -13.08 11.26
N ARG A 116 -3.39 -14.06 11.03
CA ARG A 116 -3.50 -15.38 11.68
C ARG A 116 -3.35 -15.31 13.19
N HIS A 117 -2.70 -14.27 13.71
CA HIS A 117 -2.56 -14.05 15.14
C HIS A 117 -3.81 -13.38 15.75
N THR A 118 -4.57 -12.61 14.96
CA THR A 118 -5.79 -11.92 15.42
C THR A 118 -7.07 -12.73 15.25
N ASP A 119 -7.10 -13.76 14.40
CA ASP A 119 -8.27 -14.64 14.18
C ASP A 119 -8.41 -15.74 15.25
N LEU A 120 -7.64 -15.64 16.34
CA LEU A 120 -7.50 -16.66 17.38
C LEU A 120 -7.91 -16.13 18.76
N TYR A 121 -9.04 -15.41 18.87
CA TYR A 121 -9.71 -15.08 20.13
C TYR A 121 -11.22 -14.90 19.97
#